data_AF-A0A7X4KH61-F1
#
_entry.id   AF-A0A7X4KH61-F1
#
_cell.length_a   1.000
_cell.length_b   1.000
_cell.length_c   1.000
_cell.angle_alpha   90.00
_cell.angle_beta   90.00
_cell.angle_gamma   90.00
#
_symmetry.space_group_name_H-M   'P 1'
#
loop_
_entity.id
_entity.type
_entity.pdbx_description
1 polymer ?
#
loop_
_entity_poly.entity_id
_entity_poly.type
_entity_poly.pdbx_seq_one_letter_code
_entity_poly.pdbx_strand_id
1 'polypeptide(L)'
;MWQRRRDIGVKYKNVTPEPLRDYIYEVNTGRYNDPLGPSFDSLVKSAEKKMLDPYQTIIDSSSRPNSDVNALLSKFEDWLAKKDASYLDAALKKVGN
;
A
#
# COMPACT_ATOMS: atom_id res chain seq x y z
N MET A 1 10.91 8.44 -15.24
CA MET A 1 9.51 8.85 -14.96
C MET A 1 8.92 8.12 -13.75
N TRP A 2 9.10 6.81 -13.66
CA TRP A 2 8.49 5.97 -12.61
C TRP A 2 9.01 6.20 -11.19
N GLN A 3 10.24 6.70 -11.03
CA GLN A 3 10.80 7.03 -9.72
C GLN A 3 9.99 8.12 -9.01
N ARG A 4 9.60 9.20 -9.72
CA ARG A 4 8.76 10.26 -9.15
C ARG A 4 7.43 9.75 -8.59
N ARG A 5 6.80 8.76 -9.26
CA ARG A 5 5.59 8.10 -8.73
C ARG A 5 5.88 7.40 -7.40
N ARG A 6 7.01 6.69 -7.31
CA ARG A 6 7.42 6.04 -6.06
C ARG A 6 7.70 7.05 -4.95
N ASP A 7 8.40 8.13 -5.27
CA ASP A 7 8.73 9.18 -4.30
C ASP A 7 7.46 9.82 -3.73
N ILE A 8 6.45 10.06 -4.57
CA ILE A 8 5.11 10.49 -4.14
C ILE A 8 4.47 9.45 -3.22
N GLY A 9 4.56 8.17 -3.58
CA GLY A 9 4.07 7.06 -2.75
C GLY A 9 4.68 7.09 -1.35
N VAL A 10 6.00 7.23 -1.25
CA VAL A 10 6.73 7.34 0.03
C VAL A 10 6.24 8.55 0.83
N LYS A 11 6.13 9.72 0.19
CA LYS A 11 5.64 10.94 0.84
C LYS A 11 4.28 10.73 1.53
N TYR A 12 3.32 10.13 0.84
CA TYR A 12 1.99 9.88 1.40
C TYR A 12 1.95 8.70 2.39
N LYS A 13 2.86 7.73 2.27
CA LYS A 13 3.00 6.67 3.29
C LYS A 13 3.57 7.20 4.60
N ASN A 14 4.46 8.18 4.54
CA ASN A 14 5.05 8.76 5.75
C ASN A 14 4.05 9.52 6.63
N VAL A 15 2.96 10.03 6.05
CA VAL A 15 1.87 10.65 6.82
C VAL A 15 0.80 9.66 7.29
N THR A 16 0.90 8.39 6.88
CA THR A 16 -0.01 7.35 7.37
C THR A 16 0.41 6.95 8.79
N PRO A 17 -0.54 6.83 9.75
CA PRO A 17 -0.22 6.34 11.10
C PRO A 17 0.59 5.04 11.03
N GLU A 18 1.66 4.98 11.82
CA GLU A 18 2.66 3.90 11.75
C GLU A 18 2.03 2.49 11.76
N PRO A 19 1.06 2.17 12.63
CA PRO A 19 0.45 0.85 12.61
C PRO A 19 -0.25 0.52 11.30
N LEU A 20 -0.98 1.48 10.73
CA LEU A 20 -1.67 1.29 9.46
C LEU A 20 -0.68 1.21 8.29
N ARG A 21 0.38 2.03 8.30
CA ARG A 21 1.43 2.01 7.28
C ARG A 21 2.12 0.66 7.24
N ASP A 22 2.52 0.15 8.39
CA ASP A 22 3.29 -1.07 8.53
C ASP A 22 2.44 -2.30 8.15
N TYR A 23 1.15 -2.31 8.51
CA TYR A 23 0.19 -3.29 8.00
C TYR A 23 0.12 -3.27 6.47
N ILE A 24 0.00 -2.09 5.85
CA ILE A 24 -0.05 -1.98 4.39
C ILE A 24 1.25 -2.49 3.75
N TYR A 25 2.41 -2.19 4.33
CA TYR A 25 3.69 -2.71 3.85
C TYR A 25 3.79 -4.23 3.95
N GLU A 26 3.31 -4.83 5.04
CA GLU A 26 3.28 -6.28 5.20
C GLU A 26 2.39 -6.94 4.14
N VAL A 27 1.18 -6.42 3.94
CA VAL A 27 0.24 -6.92 2.92
C VAL A 27 0.82 -6.75 1.51
N ASN A 28 1.38 -5.59 1.20
CA ASN A 28 1.96 -5.32 -0.11
C ASN A 28 3.18 -6.20 -0.40
N THR A 29 4.06 -6.38 0.58
CA THR A 29 5.22 -7.26 0.45
C THR A 29 4.78 -8.70 0.20
N GLY A 30 3.76 -9.21 0.91
CA GLY A 30 3.23 -10.55 0.65
C GLY A 30 2.61 -10.72 -0.74
N ARG A 31 2.00 -9.66 -1.31
CA ARG A 31 1.33 -9.72 -2.63
C ARG A 31 2.26 -9.46 -3.81
N TYR A 32 3.21 -8.55 -3.65
CA TYR A 32 3.99 -7.98 -4.75
C TYR A 32 5.51 -8.10 -4.55
N ASN A 33 5.96 -8.59 -3.40
CA ASN A 33 7.36 -8.56 -2.97
C ASN A 33 7.96 -7.14 -2.98
N ASP A 34 7.10 -6.12 -2.78
CA ASP A 34 7.45 -4.70 -2.72
C ASP A 34 6.51 -4.00 -1.71
N PRO A 35 7.02 -3.33 -0.67
CA PRO A 35 6.19 -2.67 0.35
C PRO A 35 5.38 -1.50 -0.21
N LEU A 36 5.83 -0.86 -1.29
CA LEU A 36 5.10 0.21 -1.97
C LEU A 36 4.05 -0.33 -2.96
N GLY A 37 3.94 -1.66 -3.08
CA GLY A 37 3.04 -2.33 -4.00
C GLY A 37 3.66 -2.50 -5.39
N PRO A 38 2.84 -2.76 -6.43
CA PRO A 38 3.36 -3.10 -7.75
C PRO A 38 4.15 -1.95 -8.38
N SER A 39 5.29 -2.30 -8.98
CA SER A 39 6.07 -1.39 -9.81
C SER A 39 5.34 -1.11 -11.13
N PHE A 40 5.65 0.02 -11.77
CA PHE A 40 5.12 0.30 -13.10
C PHE A 40 5.40 -0.83 -14.09
N ASP A 41 6.63 -1.33 -14.13
CA ASP A 41 7.03 -2.44 -15.01
C ASP A 41 6.27 -3.73 -14.70
N SER A 42 5.98 -4.01 -13.42
CA SER A 42 5.18 -5.17 -13.04
C SER A 42 3.73 -5.06 -13.50
N LEU A 43 3.17 -3.84 -13.50
CA LEU A 43 1.82 -3.58 -14.01
C LEU A 43 1.78 -3.72 -15.54
N VAL A 44 2.80 -3.22 -16.24
CA VAL A 44 2.93 -3.38 -17.69
C VAL A 44 2.95 -4.86 -18.06
N LYS A 45 3.87 -5.63 -17.45
CA LYS A 45 3.97 -7.08 -17.69
C LYS A 45 2.66 -7.81 -17.36
N SER A 46 1.95 -7.39 -16.31
CA SER A 46 0.67 -7.99 -15.94
C SER A 46 -0.43 -7.74 -16.97
N ALA A 47 -0.50 -6.54 -17.54
CA ALA A 47 -1.46 -6.19 -18.58
C ALA A 47 -1.12 -6.87 -19.91
N GLU A 48 0.14 -6.90 -20.31
CA GLU A 48 0.62 -7.60 -21.51
C GLU A 48 0.31 -9.10 -21.44
N LYS A 49 0.51 -9.74 -20.29
CA LYS A 49 0.15 -11.14 -20.05
C LYS A 49 -1.36 -11.40 -20.25
N LYS A 50 -2.20 -10.39 -20.04
CA LYS A 50 -3.65 -10.44 -20.25
C LYS A 50 -4.08 -9.98 -21.65
N MET A 51 -3.12 -9.70 -22.55
CA MET A 51 -3.37 -9.15 -23.89
C MET A 51 -4.18 -7.85 -23.86
N LEU A 52 -3.95 -7.02 -22.84
CA LEU A 52 -4.58 -5.69 -22.69
C LEU A 52 -3.58 -4.57 -23.05
N ASP A 53 -4.09 -3.38 -23.40
CA ASP A 53 -3.26 -2.18 -23.46
C ASP A 53 -2.72 -1.84 -22.06
N PRO A 54 -1.39 -1.88 -21.86
CA PRO A 54 -0.80 -1.67 -20.55
C PRO A 54 -1.05 -0.28 -19.98
N TYR A 55 -0.94 0.76 -20.81
CA TYR A 55 -1.02 2.13 -20.34
C TYR A 55 -2.47 2.49 -20.01
N GLN A 56 -3.41 2.11 -20.88
CA GLN A 56 -4.84 2.32 -20.62
C GLN A 56 -5.30 1.58 -19.36
N THR A 57 -4.87 0.32 -19.19
CA THR A 57 -5.18 -0.48 -17.99
C THR A 57 -4.66 0.18 -16.70
N ILE A 58 -3.44 0.73 -16.73
CA ILE A 58 -2.84 1.40 -15.57
C ILE A 58 -3.57 2.71 -15.26
N ILE A 59 -3.92 3.49 -16.28
CA ILE A 59 -4.67 4.75 -16.11
C ILE A 59 -6.05 4.46 -15.52
N ASP A 60 -6.79 3.50 -16.07
CA ASP A 60 -8.15 3.17 -15.64
C ASP A 60 -8.21 2.58 -14.23
N SER A 61 -7.20 1.80 -13.86
CA SER A 61 -7.11 1.28 -12.49
C SER A 61 -6.71 2.37 -11.49
N SER A 62 -5.86 3.31 -11.88
CA SER A 62 -5.38 4.39 -10.99
C SER A 62 -6.42 5.51 -10.82
N SER A 63 -7.37 5.65 -11.75
CA SER A 63 -8.42 6.67 -11.69
C SER A 63 -9.59 6.31 -10.78
N ARG A 64 -9.66 5.06 -10.31
CA ARG A 64 -10.77 4.56 -9.49
C ARG A 64 -10.36 4.55 -8.01
N PRO A 65 -11.13 5.21 -7.12
CA PRO A 65 -10.94 5.03 -5.69
C PRO A 65 -11.23 3.57 -5.31
N ASN A 66 -10.71 3.13 -4.17
CA ASN A 66 -11.09 1.83 -3.63
C ASN A 66 -12.60 1.83 -3.36
N SER A 67 -13.31 0.87 -3.95
CA SER A 67 -14.76 0.76 -3.85
C SER A 67 -15.25 0.37 -2.46
N ASP A 68 -14.39 -0.26 -1.65
CA ASP A 68 -14.73 -0.67 -0.29
C ASP A 68 -13.49 -0.63 0.63
N VAL A 69 -13.40 0.47 1.40
CA VAL A 69 -12.33 0.68 2.38
C VAL A 69 -12.46 -0.28 3.57
N ASN A 70 -13.68 -0.65 3.96
CA ASN A 70 -13.90 -1.57 5.09
C ASN A 70 -13.41 -2.97 4.72
N ALA A 71 -13.74 -3.45 3.53
CA ALA A 71 -13.21 -4.71 3.03
C ALA A 71 -11.68 -4.69 2.95
N LEU A 72 -11.08 -3.59 2.48
CA LEU A 72 -9.62 -3.42 2.43
C LEU A 72 -8.97 -3.56 3.81
N LEU A 73 -9.58 -2.94 4.83
CA LEU A 73 -9.04 -2.86 6.18
C LEU A 73 -9.58 -3.96 7.12
N SER A 74 -10.39 -4.89 6.61
CA SER A 74 -11.07 -5.92 7.40
C SER A 74 -10.16 -6.76 8.29
N LYS A 75 -8.87 -6.93 7.94
CA LYS A 75 -7.89 -7.71 8.72
C LYS A 75 -6.93 -6.85 9.53
N PHE A 76 -7.10 -5.53 9.52
CA PHE A 76 -6.18 -4.62 10.20
C PHE A 76 -6.29 -4.76 11.72
N GLU A 77 -7.51 -4.87 12.25
CA GLU A 77 -7.75 -5.03 13.68
C GLU A 77 -7.10 -6.31 14.22
N ASP A 78 -7.36 -7.46 13.57
CA ASP A 78 -6.74 -8.75 13.91
C ASP A 78 -5.22 -8.72 13.83
N TRP A 79 -4.67 -7.96 12.88
CA TRP A 79 -3.23 -7.78 12.76
C TRP A 79 -2.67 -6.92 13.89
N LEU A 80 -3.38 -5.85 14.26
CA LEU A 80 -2.98 -4.92 15.32
C LEU A 80 -3.02 -5.60 16.69
N ALA A 81 -4.03 -6.42 16.95
CA ALA A 81 -4.18 -7.17 18.20
C ALA A 81 -3.04 -8.17 18.47
N LYS A 82 -2.28 -8.55 17.43
CA LYS A 82 -1.10 -9.43 17.55
C LYS A 82 0.19 -8.68 17.87
N LYS A 83 0.17 -7.34 17.85
CA LYS A 83 1.33 -6.53 18.21
C LYS A 83 1.42 -6.39 19.72
N ASP A 84 2.64 -6.32 20.23
CA ASP A 84 2.88 -6.14 21.65
C ASP A 84 2.56 -4.71 22.11
N ALA A 85 2.31 -4.54 23.41
CA ALA A 85 1.97 -3.25 23.98
C ALA A 85 3.09 -2.20 23.77
N SER A 86 4.36 -2.63 23.79
CA SER A 86 5.50 -1.71 23.63
C SER A 86 5.56 -1.10 22.24
N TYR A 87 5.21 -1.87 21.21
CA TYR A 87 5.04 -1.38 19.84
C TYR A 87 3.95 -0.31 19.76
N LEU A 88 2.77 -0.59 20.32
CA LEU A 88 1.63 0.35 20.27
C LEU A 88 1.95 1.66 21.01
N ASP A 89 2.55 1.56 22.20
CA ASP A 89 2.98 2.72 22.98
C ASP A 89 4.00 3.59 22.21
N ALA A 90 4.97 2.95 21.54
CA ALA A 90 5.94 3.65 20.72
C ALA A 90 5.30 4.34 19.51
N ALA A 91 4.37 3.65 18.83
CA ALA A 91 3.65 4.20 17.69
C ALA A 91 2.78 5.41 18.07
N LEU A 92 2.07 5.34 19.20
CA LEU A 92 1.21 6.43 19.68
C LEU A 92 1.99 7.67 20.10
N LYS A 93 3.16 7.51 20.74
CA LYS A 93 4.03 8.64 21.10
C LYS A 93 4.49 9.47 19.90
N LYS A 94 4.62 8.85 18.72
CA LYS A 94 5.01 9.54 17.48
C LYS A 94 3.88 10.36 16.85
N VAL A 95 2.61 10.12 17.21
CA VAL A 95 1.45 10.85 16.70
C VAL A 95 1.17 12.12 17.51
N GLY A 96 1.62 12.19 18.76
CA GLY A 96 1.39 13.31 19.68
C GLY A 96 2.41 14.45 19.63
N ASN A 97 3.39 14.42 18.72
CA ASN A 97 4.40 15.47 18.52
C ASN A 97 4.21 16.17 17.16
#